data_AF-A0AAW4PVV9-F1
#
_entry.id   AF-A0AAW4PVV9-F1
#
_cell.length_a   1.000
_cell.length_b   1.000
_cell.length_c   1.000
_cell.angle_alpha   90.00
_cell.angle_beta   90.00
_cell.angle_gamma   90.00
#
_symmetry.space_group_name_H-M   'P 1'
#
loop_
_entity.id
_entity.type
_entity.pdbx_description
1 polymer ?
#
loop_
_entity_poly.entity_id
_entity_poly.type
_entity_poly.pdbx_seq_one_letter_code
_entity_poly.pdbx_strand_id
1 'polypeptide(L)'
;MSDSNQIESALRAHVTSVKEDLMTGVSFMIPFVTIGGIFLAVAYAVGDTQAVFENTGSAGWFLAQIGVAGLTIMVPILGAYIAYAIADRPGLAPGFLLAYILQQGTVIEQAAGVIGLSGGGAGAGYLGAIVAGLLAGYVARWFKQLDVPGFIQPMMPVLVIPVATMAVLTPIMLFVLGVPVALANQGLTGFLESMQGGQAVVVGLILGGMMAFDMGGPVNKVAYVFSTGLITEGIYAPMAAVMIGGMVPPIGLAVSNFIAPHKYAAEMYENAKSGVVLGSSFITEGAIPYAAADPLRVIPSVVAGSAVGGAASMAMGVTMPAPHGGIFVVLLSNKPLMFLGCILLGSLVTATIATLVKPDFEDRIEAEQEAANATPSDD
;
A
#
# COMPACT_ATOMS: atom_id res chain seq x y z
N MET A 1 -38.53 13.89 -1.76
CA MET A 1 -37.29 13.16 -1.41
C MET A 1 -36.77 13.79 -0.13
N SER A 2 -36.69 13.06 0.99
CA SER A 2 -36.48 13.65 2.32
C SER A 2 -35.04 14.15 2.51
N ASP A 3 -34.86 15.17 3.35
CA ASP A 3 -33.55 15.74 3.74
C ASP A 3 -32.55 14.67 4.23
N SER A 4 -33.05 13.57 4.79
CA SER A 4 -32.24 12.41 5.19
C SER A 4 -31.50 11.77 4.00
N ASN A 5 -32.14 11.64 2.84
CA ASN A 5 -31.51 11.07 1.65
C ASN A 5 -30.46 12.02 1.05
N GLN A 6 -30.66 13.34 1.19
CA GLN A 6 -29.70 14.34 0.76
C GLN A 6 -28.45 14.33 1.66
N ILE A 7 -28.63 14.30 2.99
CA ILE A 7 -27.52 14.19 3.94
C ILE A 7 -26.74 12.89 3.73
N GLU A 8 -27.43 11.77 3.57
CA GLU A 8 -26.78 10.48 3.31
C GLU A 8 -25.98 10.49 1.99
N SER A 9 -26.55 11.09 0.93
CA SER A 9 -25.86 11.23 -0.36
C SER A 9 -24.61 12.11 -0.26
N ALA A 10 -24.69 13.23 0.48
CA ALA A 10 -23.58 14.15 0.68
C ALA A 10 -22.48 13.51 1.53
N LEU A 11 -22.85 12.76 2.57
CA LEU A 11 -21.91 12.02 3.41
C LEU A 11 -21.19 10.94 2.60
N ARG A 12 -21.91 10.16 1.80
CA ARG A 12 -21.31 9.16 0.90
C ARG A 12 -20.35 9.81 -0.10
N ALA A 13 -20.74 10.91 -0.72
CA ALA A 13 -19.87 11.64 -1.65
C ALA A 13 -18.60 12.15 -0.95
N HIS A 14 -18.72 12.67 0.27
CA HIS A 14 -17.56 13.14 1.04
C HIS A 14 -16.61 12.00 1.44
N VAL A 15 -17.14 10.87 1.91
CA VAL A 15 -16.34 9.69 2.23
C VAL A 15 -15.60 9.16 1.00
N THR A 16 -16.26 9.13 -0.15
CA THR A 16 -15.62 8.74 -1.42
C THR A 16 -14.49 9.70 -1.80
N SER A 17 -14.71 11.02 -1.69
CA SER A 17 -13.67 12.03 -1.95
C SER A 17 -12.45 11.83 -1.05
N VAL A 18 -12.64 11.68 0.27
CA VAL A 18 -11.52 11.47 1.20
C VAL A 18 -10.75 10.19 0.86
N LYS A 19 -11.46 9.13 0.51
CA LYS A 19 -10.83 7.88 0.06
C LYS A 19 -9.99 8.12 -1.19
N GLU A 20 -10.51 8.83 -2.18
CA GLU A 20 -9.77 9.17 -3.41
C GLU A 20 -8.52 10.00 -3.10
N ASP A 21 -8.64 11.02 -2.24
CA ASP A 21 -7.52 11.86 -1.80
C ASP A 21 -6.40 11.03 -1.17
N LEU A 22 -6.76 10.09 -0.30
CA LEU A 22 -5.83 9.13 0.29
C LEU A 22 -5.18 8.25 -0.78
N MET A 23 -5.98 7.67 -1.69
CA MET A 23 -5.46 6.79 -2.74
C MET A 23 -4.53 7.52 -3.71
N THR A 24 -4.75 8.80 -3.98
CA THR A 24 -3.82 9.65 -4.74
C THR A 24 -2.47 9.72 -4.03
N GLY A 25 -2.45 10.03 -2.73
CA GLY A 25 -1.22 10.04 -1.93
C GLY A 25 -0.42 8.76 -2.06
N VAL A 26 -1.09 7.62 -1.93
CA VAL A 26 -0.49 6.28 -2.03
C VAL A 26 0.09 6.05 -3.42
N SER A 27 -0.67 6.33 -4.47
CA SER A 27 -0.24 6.11 -5.85
C SER A 27 0.99 6.93 -6.22
N PHE A 28 1.12 8.16 -5.74
CA PHE A 28 2.30 8.99 -5.98
C PHE A 28 3.50 8.62 -5.09
N MET A 29 3.28 7.93 -3.97
CA MET A 29 4.33 7.40 -3.11
C MET A 29 5.02 6.16 -3.73
N ILE A 30 4.27 5.27 -4.39
CA ILE A 30 4.78 3.99 -4.92
C ILE A 30 6.05 4.11 -5.80
N PRO A 31 6.19 5.08 -6.72
CA PRO A 31 7.41 5.21 -7.52
C PRO A 31 8.68 5.46 -6.70
N PHE A 32 8.61 6.31 -5.67
CA PHE A 32 9.75 6.59 -4.77
C PHE A 32 10.18 5.36 -4.02
N VAL A 33 9.18 4.62 -3.59
CA VAL A 33 9.31 3.38 -2.85
C VAL A 33 9.93 2.27 -3.71
N THR A 34 9.54 2.20 -4.98
CA THR A 34 10.07 1.26 -5.96
C THR A 34 11.54 1.54 -6.26
N ILE A 35 11.88 2.81 -6.51
CA ILE A 35 13.26 3.25 -6.69
C ILE A 35 14.07 2.92 -5.43
N GLY A 36 13.54 3.26 -4.25
CA GLY A 36 14.18 3.02 -2.96
C GLY A 36 14.54 1.54 -2.74
N GLY A 37 13.56 0.65 -2.89
CA GLY A 37 13.75 -0.79 -2.70
C GLY A 37 14.70 -1.42 -3.73
N ILE A 38 14.53 -1.10 -5.02
CA ILE A 38 15.35 -1.70 -6.10
C ILE A 38 16.80 -1.21 -6.01
N PHE A 39 17.04 0.09 -5.81
CA PHE A 39 18.41 0.60 -5.69
C PHE A 39 19.11 0.04 -4.48
N LEU A 40 18.40 -0.13 -3.35
CA LEU A 40 18.95 -0.79 -2.18
C LEU A 40 19.29 -2.27 -2.48
N ALA A 41 18.42 -2.99 -3.21
CA ALA A 41 18.70 -4.38 -3.61
C ALA A 41 19.95 -4.49 -4.48
N VAL A 42 20.07 -3.63 -5.50
CA VAL A 42 21.24 -3.61 -6.38
C VAL A 42 22.50 -3.20 -5.61
N ALA A 43 22.39 -2.28 -4.65
CA ALA A 43 23.50 -1.89 -3.79
C ALA A 43 24.09 -3.08 -3.02
N TYR A 44 23.24 -3.93 -2.46
CA TYR A 44 23.68 -5.17 -1.79
C TYR A 44 24.17 -6.25 -2.78
N ALA A 45 23.64 -6.29 -4.00
CA ALA A 45 24.07 -7.26 -5.00
C ALA A 45 25.45 -6.94 -5.60
N VAL A 46 25.77 -5.64 -5.77
CA VAL A 46 27.03 -5.18 -6.36
C VAL A 46 28.07 -4.81 -5.30
N GLY A 47 27.62 -4.41 -4.11
CA GLY A 47 28.48 -4.08 -2.98
C GLY A 47 28.78 -5.29 -2.09
N ASP A 48 29.58 -5.05 -1.04
CA ASP A 48 29.74 -6.03 0.03
C ASP A 48 28.44 -6.14 0.83
N THR A 49 27.76 -7.27 0.73
CA THR A 49 26.48 -7.53 1.41
C THR A 49 26.48 -7.21 2.92
N GLN A 50 27.64 -7.30 3.58
CA GLN A 50 27.76 -7.06 5.02
C GLN A 50 28.20 -5.63 5.35
N ALA A 51 28.75 -4.90 4.38
CA ALA A 51 29.46 -3.64 4.62
C ALA A 51 29.14 -2.55 3.57
N VAL A 52 28.00 -2.62 2.87
CA VAL A 52 27.60 -1.63 1.84
C VAL A 52 27.70 -0.19 2.37
N PHE A 53 27.19 0.06 3.58
CA PHE A 53 27.20 1.38 4.20
C PHE A 53 28.55 1.79 4.79
N GLU A 54 29.41 0.83 5.13
CA GLU A 54 30.75 1.07 5.68
C GLU A 54 31.74 1.44 4.56
N ASN A 55 31.56 0.87 3.37
CA ASN A 55 32.38 1.10 2.18
C ASN A 55 32.03 2.42 1.48
N THR A 56 32.17 3.54 2.21
CA THR A 56 31.86 4.89 1.72
C THR A 56 32.61 5.22 0.44
N GLY A 57 31.90 5.76 -0.56
CA GLY A 57 32.47 6.11 -1.88
C GLY A 57 32.53 4.96 -2.89
N SER A 58 32.14 3.74 -2.51
CA SER A 58 31.96 2.62 -3.45
C SER A 58 30.69 2.78 -4.29
N ALA A 59 30.62 2.08 -5.44
CA ALA A 59 29.42 2.06 -6.27
C ALA A 59 28.17 1.56 -5.50
N GLY A 60 28.34 0.49 -4.70
CA GLY A 60 27.27 -0.02 -3.84
C GLY A 60 26.79 1.02 -2.83
N TRP A 61 27.70 1.76 -2.21
CA TRP A 61 27.35 2.83 -1.28
C TRP A 61 26.51 3.93 -1.94
N PHE A 62 26.90 4.41 -3.13
CA PHE A 62 26.12 5.42 -3.85
C PHE A 62 24.71 4.94 -4.21
N LEU A 63 24.59 3.68 -4.64
CA LEU A 63 23.28 3.06 -4.91
C LEU A 63 22.43 2.96 -3.64
N ALA A 64 23.04 2.58 -2.51
CA ALA A 64 22.36 2.50 -1.23
C ALA A 64 21.85 3.86 -0.75
N GLN A 65 22.59 4.96 -1.00
CA GLN A 65 22.13 6.31 -0.67
C GLN A 65 20.86 6.70 -1.42
N ILE A 66 20.76 6.36 -2.72
CA ILE A 66 19.51 6.55 -3.48
C ILE A 66 18.38 5.70 -2.90
N GLY A 67 18.70 4.46 -2.54
CA GLY A 67 17.75 3.54 -1.89
C GLY A 67 17.15 4.11 -0.61
N VAL A 68 18.01 4.51 0.32
CA VAL A 68 17.63 5.12 1.61
C VAL A 68 16.87 6.42 1.42
N ALA A 69 17.30 7.29 0.49
CA ALA A 69 16.60 8.52 0.19
C ALA A 69 15.16 8.26 -0.25
N GLY A 70 14.93 7.33 -1.20
CA GLY A 70 13.60 6.96 -1.69
C GLY A 70 12.67 6.43 -0.59
N LEU A 71 13.19 5.55 0.27
CA LEU A 71 12.43 4.99 1.40
C LEU A 71 12.16 6.02 2.51
N THR A 72 13.04 7.01 2.68
CA THR A 72 12.86 8.06 3.70
C THR A 72 11.80 9.07 3.27
N ILE A 73 11.86 9.54 2.02
CA ILE A 73 10.96 10.59 1.51
C ILE A 73 9.58 10.09 1.13
N MET A 74 9.33 8.78 1.14
CA MET A 74 8.02 8.22 0.80
C MET A 74 6.90 8.73 1.72
N VAL A 75 7.16 8.86 3.02
CA VAL A 75 6.19 9.35 4.01
C VAL A 75 5.87 10.84 3.79
N PRO A 76 6.85 11.74 3.58
CA PRO A 76 6.60 13.10 3.12
C PRO A 76 5.80 13.20 1.81
N ILE A 77 6.12 12.35 0.82
CA ILE A 77 5.41 12.32 -0.47
C ILE A 77 3.94 11.91 -0.29
N LEU A 78 3.66 10.94 0.57
CA LEU A 78 2.28 10.56 0.93
C LEU A 78 1.49 11.78 1.41
N GLY A 79 2.00 12.49 2.42
CA GLY A 79 1.35 13.69 2.96
C GLY A 79 1.19 14.82 1.92
N ALA A 80 2.22 15.03 1.09
CA ALA A 80 2.21 16.03 0.03
C ALA A 80 1.11 15.79 -1.00
N TYR A 81 0.96 14.54 -1.46
CA TYR A 81 0.01 14.21 -2.52
C TYR A 81 -1.43 14.01 -2.02
N ILE A 82 -1.63 13.69 -0.73
CA ILE A 82 -2.95 13.82 -0.09
C ILE A 82 -3.38 15.29 -0.08
N ALA A 83 -2.50 16.19 0.36
CA ALA A 83 -2.81 17.62 0.38
C ALA A 83 -3.03 18.19 -1.03
N TYR A 84 -2.24 17.71 -2.00
CA TYR A 84 -2.39 18.05 -3.41
C TYR A 84 -3.74 17.60 -3.98
N ALA A 85 -4.22 16.40 -3.65
CA ALA A 85 -5.51 15.91 -4.13
C ALA A 85 -6.67 16.83 -3.70
N ILE A 86 -6.57 17.43 -2.51
CA ILE A 86 -7.60 18.30 -1.95
C ILE A 86 -7.50 19.76 -2.45
N ALA A 87 -6.27 20.30 -2.58
CA ALA A 87 -6.03 21.73 -2.77
C ALA A 87 -5.23 22.12 -4.03
N ASP A 88 -4.83 21.14 -4.85
CA ASP A 88 -3.85 21.25 -5.93
C ASP A 88 -2.45 21.67 -5.43
N ARG A 89 -1.66 22.27 -6.32
CA ARG A 89 -0.27 22.73 -6.09
C ARG A 89 -0.06 23.51 -4.78
N PRO A 90 -0.96 24.42 -4.33
CA PRO A 90 -0.77 25.15 -3.08
C PRO A 90 -0.70 24.28 -1.81
N GLY A 91 -1.34 23.11 -1.81
CA GLY A 91 -1.32 22.19 -0.66
C GLY A 91 -0.08 21.31 -0.60
N LEU A 92 0.65 21.16 -1.71
CA LEU A 92 1.74 20.19 -1.87
C LEU A 92 2.90 20.43 -0.90
N ALA A 93 3.44 21.66 -0.85
CA ALA A 93 4.57 21.98 0.02
C ALA A 93 4.21 21.92 1.53
N PRO A 94 3.06 22.46 1.98
CA PRO A 94 2.62 22.30 3.37
C PRO A 94 2.44 20.84 3.78
N GLY A 95 1.79 20.02 2.94
CA GLY A 95 1.60 18.60 3.21
C GLY A 95 2.94 17.85 3.34
N PHE A 96 3.89 18.13 2.45
CA PHE A 96 5.24 17.55 2.49
C PHE A 96 5.98 17.92 3.78
N LEU A 97 6.07 19.22 4.09
CA LEU A 97 6.89 19.71 5.19
C LEU A 97 6.32 19.29 6.55
N LEU A 98 5.00 19.32 6.72
CA LEU A 98 4.37 18.84 7.96
C LEU A 98 4.61 17.35 8.15
N ALA A 99 4.38 16.53 7.12
CA ALA A 99 4.65 15.10 7.19
C ALA A 99 6.13 14.81 7.51
N TYR A 100 7.06 15.52 6.86
CA TYR A 100 8.50 15.39 7.11
C TYR A 100 8.88 15.76 8.55
N ILE A 101 8.39 16.89 9.06
CA ILE A 101 8.71 17.35 10.42
C ILE A 101 8.15 16.38 11.46
N LEU A 102 6.92 15.88 11.26
CA LEU A 102 6.29 14.94 12.19
C LEU A 102 6.92 13.54 12.17
N GLN A 103 7.56 13.17 11.06
CA GLN A 103 8.36 11.96 10.97
C GLN A 103 9.63 12.04 11.84
N GLN A 104 10.13 13.25 12.14
CA GLN A 104 11.32 13.42 12.98
C GLN A 104 10.96 13.20 14.46
N GLY A 105 11.31 12.04 15.00
CA GLY A 105 11.08 11.71 16.41
C GLY A 105 11.66 12.74 17.39
N THR A 106 12.83 13.30 17.08
CA THR A 106 13.45 14.37 17.86
C THR A 106 12.58 15.62 17.95
N VAL A 107 11.86 15.98 16.88
CA VAL A 107 10.96 17.14 16.91
C VAL A 107 9.74 16.86 17.78
N ILE A 108 9.16 15.65 17.67
CA ILE A 108 8.01 15.24 18.49
C ILE A 108 8.40 15.20 19.98
N GLU A 109 9.58 14.70 20.31
CA GLU A 109 10.10 14.68 21.68
C GLU A 109 10.21 16.09 22.25
N GLN A 110 10.77 17.05 21.51
CA GLN A 110 10.84 18.44 21.95
C GLN A 110 9.46 19.06 22.10
N ALA A 111 8.53 18.78 21.18
CA ALA A 111 7.15 19.27 21.28
C ALA A 111 6.42 18.70 22.51
N ALA A 112 6.63 17.42 22.82
CA ALA A 112 6.08 16.77 24.01
C ALA A 112 6.58 17.41 25.30
N GLY A 113 7.89 17.72 25.37
CA GLY A 113 8.47 18.44 26.50
C GLY A 113 7.83 19.80 26.77
N VAL A 114 7.46 20.55 25.71
CA VAL A 114 6.78 21.85 25.83
C VAL A 114 5.38 21.71 26.43
N ILE A 115 4.64 20.66 26.08
CA ILE A 115 3.26 20.42 26.55
C ILE A 115 3.19 19.56 27.83
N GLY A 116 4.34 19.27 28.46
CA GLY A 116 4.40 18.53 29.71
C GLY A 116 4.11 17.03 29.57
N LEU A 117 4.28 16.47 28.37
CA LEU A 117 4.13 15.05 28.10
C LEU A 117 5.50 14.40 27.91
N SER A 118 5.63 13.15 28.34
CA SER A 118 6.75 12.29 27.94
C SER A 118 6.42 11.69 26.57
N GLY A 119 6.92 12.32 25.50
CA GLY A 119 6.85 11.74 24.16
C GLY A 119 7.88 10.64 24.03
N GLY A 120 7.48 9.45 23.57
CA GLY A 120 8.46 8.46 23.12
C GLY A 120 9.29 9.03 21.96
N GLY A 121 10.52 8.58 21.78
CA GLY A 121 11.42 9.05 20.71
C GLY A 121 10.97 8.68 19.28
N ALA A 122 9.77 8.13 19.12
CA ALA A 122 9.19 7.76 17.83
C ALA A 122 8.52 8.98 17.17
N GLY A 123 8.69 9.11 15.85
CA GLY A 123 7.93 10.07 15.06
C GLY A 123 6.46 9.65 14.94
N ALA A 124 5.65 10.56 14.41
CA ALA A 124 4.25 10.27 14.06
C ALA A 124 4.14 9.30 12.86
N GLY A 125 5.24 9.07 12.14
CA GLY A 125 5.35 8.09 11.05
C GLY A 125 4.32 8.32 9.94
N TYR A 126 3.88 7.24 9.32
CA TYR A 126 2.89 7.31 8.23
C TYR A 126 1.51 7.84 8.70
N LEU A 127 1.12 7.57 9.96
CA LEU A 127 -0.12 8.10 10.54
C LEU A 127 -0.09 9.62 10.59
N GLY A 128 1.05 10.18 11.01
CA GLY A 128 1.34 11.61 10.98
C GLY A 128 1.21 12.19 9.58
N ALA A 129 1.74 11.51 8.57
CA ALA A 129 1.66 11.97 7.18
C ALA A 129 0.22 12.00 6.64
N ILE A 130 -0.62 11.02 6.98
CA ILE A 130 -2.03 11.01 6.58
C ILE A 130 -2.77 12.19 7.21
N VAL A 131 -2.64 12.37 8.54
CA VAL A 131 -3.29 13.47 9.26
C VAL A 131 -2.79 14.82 8.76
N ALA A 132 -1.48 14.98 8.60
CA ALA A 132 -0.87 16.19 8.08
C ALA A 132 -1.33 16.50 6.66
N GLY A 133 -1.38 15.51 5.77
CA GLY A 133 -1.82 15.68 4.38
C GLY A 133 -3.27 16.12 4.28
N LEU A 134 -4.17 15.47 5.00
CA LEU A 134 -5.60 15.83 5.02
C LEU A 134 -5.80 17.26 5.55
N LEU A 135 -5.19 17.59 6.70
CA LEU A 135 -5.34 18.91 7.30
C LEU A 135 -4.71 20.00 6.43
N ALA A 136 -3.50 19.78 5.90
CA ALA A 136 -2.85 20.70 4.98
C ALA A 136 -3.70 20.94 3.74
N GLY A 137 -4.27 19.90 3.16
CA GLY A 137 -5.19 20.01 2.03
C GLY A 137 -6.41 20.87 2.35
N TYR A 138 -7.12 20.58 3.44
CA TYR A 138 -8.32 21.34 3.79
C TYR A 138 -8.05 22.80 4.18
N VAL A 139 -6.97 23.06 4.93
CA VAL A 139 -6.57 24.43 5.30
C VAL A 139 -6.09 25.22 4.07
N ALA A 140 -5.30 24.61 3.19
CA ALA A 140 -4.88 25.25 1.95
C ALA A 140 -6.09 25.56 1.04
N ARG A 141 -7.05 24.63 0.95
CA ARG A 141 -8.31 24.83 0.22
C ARG A 141 -9.14 25.95 0.83
N TRP A 142 -9.17 26.08 2.15
CA TRP A 142 -9.85 27.18 2.83
C TRP A 142 -9.23 28.54 2.46
N PHE A 143 -7.89 28.66 2.50
CA PHE A 143 -7.22 29.88 2.05
C PHE A 143 -7.45 30.19 0.57
N LYS A 144 -7.56 29.16 -0.29
CA LYS A 144 -7.88 29.30 -1.72
C LYS A 144 -9.27 29.88 -1.97
N GLN A 145 -10.20 29.73 -1.02
CA GLN A 145 -11.58 30.20 -1.13
C GLN A 145 -11.79 31.61 -0.55
N LEU A 146 -10.76 32.21 0.07
CA LEU A 146 -10.87 33.57 0.60
C LEU A 146 -10.92 34.59 -0.54
N ASP A 147 -11.87 35.51 -0.44
CA ASP A 147 -11.92 36.66 -1.33
C ASP A 147 -10.83 37.66 -0.94
N VAL A 148 -9.92 37.93 -1.87
CA VAL A 148 -8.76 38.80 -1.66
C VAL A 148 -8.68 39.85 -2.76
N PRO A 149 -8.15 41.06 -2.47
CA PRO A 149 -7.93 42.08 -3.47
C PRO A 149 -7.15 41.56 -4.68
N GLY A 150 -7.50 42.03 -5.89
CA GLY A 150 -6.93 41.54 -7.14
C GLY A 150 -5.40 41.59 -7.24
N PHE A 151 -4.75 42.51 -6.52
CA PHE A 151 -3.29 42.60 -6.49
C PHE A 151 -2.61 41.47 -5.68
N ILE A 152 -3.34 40.78 -4.79
CA ILE A 152 -2.85 39.65 -3.98
C ILE A 152 -3.09 38.31 -4.69
N GLN A 153 -4.14 38.21 -5.52
CA GLN A 153 -4.53 36.98 -6.20
C GLN A 153 -3.36 36.23 -6.88
N PRO A 154 -2.42 36.89 -7.58
CA PRO A 154 -1.27 36.20 -8.20
C PRO A 154 -0.32 35.55 -7.19
N MET A 155 -0.23 36.11 -5.98
CA MET A 155 0.65 35.62 -4.90
C MET A 155 0.00 34.54 -4.04
N MET A 156 -1.33 34.35 -4.15
CA MET A 156 -2.08 33.38 -3.35
C MET A 156 -1.52 31.95 -3.44
N PRO A 157 -1.47 31.31 -4.63
CA PRO A 157 -1.04 29.92 -4.73
C PRO A 157 0.45 29.69 -4.47
N VAL A 158 1.30 30.72 -4.65
CA VAL A 158 2.76 30.59 -4.60
C VAL A 158 3.31 30.92 -3.21
N LEU A 159 2.75 31.93 -2.54
CA LEU A 159 3.28 32.45 -1.27
C LEU A 159 2.26 32.38 -0.14
N VAL A 160 1.09 33.00 -0.32
CA VAL A 160 0.16 33.21 0.80
C VAL A 160 -0.41 31.90 1.30
N ILE A 161 -0.97 31.07 0.40
CA ILE A 161 -1.61 29.80 0.80
C ILE A 161 -0.58 28.85 1.44
N PRO A 162 0.60 28.57 0.84
CA PRO A 162 1.55 27.66 1.46
C PRO A 162 2.05 28.15 2.83
N VAL A 163 2.43 29.43 2.94
CA VAL A 163 2.97 30.00 4.18
C VAL A 163 1.90 30.10 5.27
N ALA A 164 0.69 30.55 4.93
CA ALA A 164 -0.40 30.66 5.90
C ALA A 164 -0.86 29.28 6.39
N THR A 165 -0.93 28.30 5.49
CA THR A 165 -1.24 26.90 5.86
C THR A 165 -0.20 26.37 6.85
N MET A 166 1.09 26.58 6.59
CA MET A 166 2.15 26.20 7.52
C MET A 166 2.07 26.95 8.85
N ALA A 167 1.85 28.27 8.82
CA ALA A 167 1.77 29.08 10.03
C ALA A 167 0.63 28.66 10.96
N VAL A 168 -0.52 28.31 10.38
CA VAL A 168 -1.68 27.82 11.15
C VAL A 168 -1.45 26.39 11.64
N LEU A 169 -1.01 25.48 10.77
CA LEU A 169 -0.97 24.06 11.10
C LEU A 169 0.25 23.63 11.89
N THR A 170 1.41 24.27 11.74
CA THR A 170 2.62 23.86 12.47
C THR A 170 2.40 23.78 14.00
N PRO A 171 1.88 24.82 14.68
CA PRO A 171 1.65 24.71 16.12
C PRO A 171 0.59 23.65 16.49
N ILE A 172 -0.46 23.50 15.67
CA ILE A 172 -1.52 22.50 15.89
C ILE A 172 -0.93 21.08 15.76
N MET A 173 -0.17 20.84 14.69
CA MET A 173 0.43 19.56 14.41
C MET A 173 1.52 19.21 15.41
N LEU A 174 2.31 20.16 15.92
CA LEU A 174 3.35 19.83 16.89
C LEU A 174 2.80 19.67 18.31
N PHE A 175 1.98 20.61 18.77
CA PHE A 175 1.63 20.71 20.19
C PHE A 175 0.26 20.12 20.54
N VAL A 176 -0.58 19.83 19.55
CA VAL A 176 -1.92 19.27 19.79
C VAL A 176 -2.02 17.85 19.25
N LEU A 177 -1.66 17.62 17.97
CA LEU A 177 -1.93 16.35 17.29
C LEU A 177 -0.72 15.42 17.20
N GLY A 178 0.49 15.95 17.02
CA GLY A 178 1.68 15.18 16.70
C GLY A 178 2.06 14.21 17.81
N VAL A 179 2.01 14.64 19.07
CA VAL A 179 2.31 13.79 20.22
C VAL A 179 1.28 12.66 20.37
N PRO A 180 -0.05 12.90 20.38
CA PRO A 180 -1.03 11.81 20.37
C PRO A 180 -0.87 10.83 19.20
N VAL A 181 -0.59 11.34 17.99
CA VAL A 181 -0.41 10.47 16.81
C VAL A 181 0.87 9.63 16.94
N ALA A 182 1.96 10.20 17.45
CA ALA A 182 3.19 9.44 17.71
C ALA A 182 3.00 8.37 18.80
N LEU A 183 2.24 8.66 19.87
CA LEU A 183 1.88 7.66 20.88
C LEU A 183 1.02 6.54 20.29
N ALA A 184 0.07 6.88 19.41
CA ALA A 184 -0.72 5.89 18.69
C ALA A 184 0.15 5.02 17.77
N ASN A 185 1.11 5.63 17.06
CA ASN A 185 2.09 4.93 16.23
C ASN A 185 2.94 3.97 17.08
N GLN A 186 3.49 4.45 18.21
CA GLN A 186 4.26 3.64 19.14
C GLN A 186 3.45 2.48 19.74
N GLY A 187 2.16 2.71 20.04
CA GLY A 187 1.27 1.65 20.51
C GLY A 187 1.03 0.57 19.45
N LEU A 188 0.84 0.99 18.19
CA LEU A 188 0.69 0.09 17.05
C LEU A 188 1.96 -0.72 16.80
N THR A 189 3.13 -0.07 16.75
CA THR A 189 4.41 -0.73 16.51
C THR A 189 4.74 -1.69 17.64
N GLY A 190 4.58 -1.26 18.90
CA GLY A 190 4.78 -2.13 20.06
C GLY A 190 3.83 -3.33 20.09
N PHE A 191 2.57 -3.16 19.70
CA PHE A 191 1.64 -4.28 19.53
C PHE A 191 2.15 -5.28 18.48
N LEU A 192 2.57 -4.79 17.31
CA LEU A 192 3.05 -5.63 16.22
C LEU A 192 4.36 -6.36 16.57
N GLU A 193 5.28 -5.70 17.26
CA GLU A 193 6.53 -6.30 17.73
C GLU A 193 6.29 -7.35 18.83
N SER A 194 5.26 -7.16 19.66
CA SER A 194 4.89 -8.11 20.71
C SER A 194 4.24 -9.39 20.16
N MET A 195 3.85 -9.42 18.88
CA MET A 195 3.18 -10.57 18.29
C MET A 195 4.07 -11.80 18.30
N GLN A 196 3.61 -12.86 18.96
CA GLN A 196 4.24 -14.18 18.94
C GLN A 196 3.22 -15.25 18.50
N GLY A 197 3.72 -16.28 17.82
CA GLY A 197 2.91 -17.45 17.43
C GLY A 197 1.65 -17.08 16.64
N GLY A 198 0.48 -17.42 17.17
CA GLY A 198 -0.81 -17.33 16.47
C GLY A 198 -1.26 -15.93 16.07
N GLN A 199 -0.86 -14.87 16.79
CA GLN A 199 -1.24 -13.48 16.44
C GLN A 199 -0.60 -13.04 15.11
N ALA A 200 0.68 -13.37 14.93
CA ALA A 200 1.41 -13.08 13.70
C ALA A 200 0.77 -13.80 12.50
N VAL A 201 0.33 -15.05 12.69
CA VAL A 201 -0.38 -15.85 11.67
C VAL A 201 -1.67 -15.16 11.24
N VAL A 202 -2.48 -14.68 12.18
CA VAL A 202 -3.75 -13.98 11.89
C VAL A 202 -3.50 -12.68 11.11
N VAL A 203 -2.50 -11.89 11.52
CA VAL A 203 -2.14 -10.67 10.78
C VAL A 203 -1.68 -11.01 9.36
N GLY A 204 -0.85 -12.03 9.20
CA GLY A 204 -0.41 -12.50 7.88
C GLY A 204 -1.57 -12.96 7.00
N LEU A 205 -2.55 -13.66 7.57
CA LEU A 205 -3.77 -14.11 6.89
C LEU A 205 -4.57 -12.92 6.36
N ILE A 206 -4.81 -11.92 7.22
CA ILE A 206 -5.56 -10.71 6.88
C ILE A 206 -4.84 -9.93 5.78
N LEU A 207 -3.55 -9.63 5.98
CA LEU A 207 -2.78 -8.82 5.02
C LEU A 207 -2.63 -9.52 3.67
N GLY A 208 -2.34 -10.82 3.68
CA GLY A 208 -2.26 -11.62 2.46
C GLY A 208 -3.60 -11.66 1.72
N GLY A 209 -4.70 -11.91 2.43
CA GLY A 209 -6.04 -11.94 1.84
C GLY A 209 -6.48 -10.59 1.26
N MET A 210 -6.21 -9.49 1.98
CA MET A 210 -6.52 -8.14 1.51
C MET A 210 -5.82 -7.80 0.19
N MET A 211 -4.58 -8.25 0.01
CA MET A 211 -3.84 -8.01 -1.24
C MET A 211 -4.48 -8.66 -2.47
N ALA A 212 -5.11 -9.81 -2.31
CA ALA A 212 -5.73 -10.52 -3.43
C ALA A 212 -7.20 -10.16 -3.66
N PHE A 213 -7.84 -9.46 -2.72
CA PHE A 213 -9.29 -9.26 -2.73
C PHE A 213 -9.79 -8.50 -3.98
N ASP A 214 -9.11 -7.42 -4.36
CA ASP A 214 -9.50 -6.54 -5.46
C ASP A 214 -8.35 -6.23 -6.44
N MET A 215 -7.29 -7.06 -6.43
CA MET A 215 -6.20 -7.09 -7.42
C MET A 215 -5.60 -5.70 -7.77
N GLY A 216 -5.30 -4.89 -6.75
CA GLY A 216 -4.77 -3.52 -6.91
C GLY A 216 -5.79 -2.42 -6.63
N GLY A 217 -7.00 -2.80 -6.25
CA GLY A 217 -8.04 -1.89 -5.77
C GLY A 217 -7.78 -1.32 -4.37
N PRO A 218 -8.79 -0.66 -3.78
CA PRO A 218 -8.66 0.01 -2.50
C PRO A 218 -8.26 -0.88 -1.31
N VAL A 219 -8.77 -2.12 -1.22
CA VAL A 219 -8.47 -3.05 -0.12
C VAL A 219 -7.00 -3.46 -0.16
N ASN A 220 -6.50 -3.80 -1.35
CA ASN A 220 -5.09 -4.05 -1.59
C ASN A 220 -4.24 -2.84 -1.19
N LYS A 221 -4.59 -1.63 -1.66
CA LYS A 221 -3.85 -0.40 -1.32
C LYS A 221 -3.83 -0.10 0.18
N VAL A 222 -4.90 -0.39 0.92
CA VAL A 222 -4.90 -0.22 2.38
C VAL A 222 -3.88 -1.16 3.04
N ALA A 223 -3.87 -2.44 2.68
CA ALA A 223 -2.87 -3.38 3.20
C ALA A 223 -1.44 -2.96 2.81
N TYR A 224 -1.25 -2.52 1.56
CA TYR A 224 0.04 -2.04 1.07
C TYR A 224 0.57 -0.84 1.85
N VAL A 225 -0.26 0.17 2.09
CA VAL A 225 0.14 1.39 2.81
C VAL A 225 0.43 1.10 4.27
N PHE A 226 -0.41 0.26 4.90
CA PHE A 226 -0.19 -0.19 6.26
C PHE A 226 1.19 -0.84 6.38
N SER A 227 1.50 -1.83 5.54
CA SER A 227 2.79 -2.51 5.60
C SER A 227 3.97 -1.66 5.17
N THR A 228 3.80 -0.77 4.19
CA THR A 228 4.87 0.15 3.74
C THR A 228 5.18 1.18 4.82
N GLY A 229 4.17 1.71 5.52
CA GLY A 229 4.35 2.64 6.63
C GLY A 229 5.14 2.04 7.79
N LEU A 230 5.05 0.72 8.00
CA LEU A 230 5.79 0.02 9.04
C LEU A 230 7.28 -0.18 8.71
N ILE A 231 7.70 -0.01 7.45
CA ILE A 231 9.11 -0.11 7.05
C ILE A 231 9.93 1.02 7.69
N THR A 232 9.39 2.24 7.77
CA THR A 232 10.10 3.35 8.44
C THR A 232 10.25 3.13 9.94
N GLU A 233 9.43 2.27 10.52
CA GLU A 233 9.46 1.88 11.93
C GLU A 233 10.34 0.64 12.17
N GLY A 234 10.98 0.08 11.14
CA GLY A 234 11.80 -1.12 11.23
C GLY A 234 11.02 -2.44 11.29
N ILE A 235 9.70 -2.40 11.10
CA ILE A 235 8.82 -3.58 11.17
C ILE A 235 8.56 -4.12 9.76
N TYR A 236 9.37 -5.09 9.35
CA TYR A 236 9.42 -5.57 7.96
C TYR A 236 8.59 -6.85 7.68
N ALA A 237 8.09 -7.54 8.70
CA ALA A 237 7.35 -8.79 8.52
C ALA A 237 5.99 -8.61 7.81
N PRO A 238 5.17 -7.59 8.15
CA PRO A 238 3.93 -7.30 7.44
C PRO A 238 4.13 -7.02 5.95
N MET A 239 5.25 -6.40 5.58
CA MET A 239 5.58 -6.15 4.17
C MET A 239 5.88 -7.43 3.41
N ALA A 240 6.56 -8.40 4.03
CA ALA A 240 6.76 -9.71 3.40
C ALA A 240 5.41 -10.39 3.09
N ALA A 241 4.48 -10.38 4.05
CA ALA A 241 3.15 -10.96 3.87
C ALA A 241 2.37 -10.28 2.74
N VAL A 242 2.42 -8.95 2.67
CA VAL A 242 1.79 -8.15 1.60
C VAL A 242 2.41 -8.46 0.25
N MET A 243 3.74 -8.54 0.15
CA MET A 243 4.40 -8.87 -1.11
C MET A 243 4.00 -10.25 -1.60
N ILE A 244 4.08 -11.26 -0.73
CA ILE A 244 3.68 -12.63 -1.05
C ILE A 244 2.21 -12.65 -1.49
N GLY A 245 1.34 -11.96 -0.76
CA GLY A 245 -0.09 -11.88 -1.05
C GLY A 245 -0.43 -11.28 -2.42
N GLY A 246 0.35 -10.33 -2.93
CA GLY A 246 0.16 -9.79 -4.28
C GLY A 246 0.84 -10.59 -5.39
N MET A 247 1.89 -11.36 -5.09
CA MET A 247 2.56 -12.23 -6.08
C MET A 247 1.77 -13.52 -6.35
N VAL A 248 1.07 -14.04 -5.33
CA VAL A 248 0.34 -15.32 -5.38
C VAL A 248 -0.78 -15.38 -6.43
N PRO A 249 -1.69 -14.38 -6.57
CA PRO A 249 -2.87 -14.52 -7.43
C PRO A 249 -2.57 -14.85 -8.89
N PRO A 250 -1.75 -14.08 -9.62
CA PRO A 250 -1.45 -14.38 -11.01
C PRO A 250 -0.63 -15.67 -11.19
N ILE A 251 0.26 -16.03 -10.26
CA ILE A 251 1.04 -17.27 -10.32
C ILE A 251 0.13 -18.48 -10.11
N GLY A 252 -0.70 -18.46 -9.07
CA GLY A 252 -1.61 -19.56 -8.75
C GLY A 252 -2.64 -19.81 -9.86
N LEU A 253 -3.17 -18.75 -10.46
CA LEU A 253 -4.09 -18.88 -11.60
C LEU A 253 -3.40 -19.41 -12.85
N ALA A 254 -2.15 -18.99 -13.12
CA ALA A 254 -1.37 -19.54 -14.21
C ALA A 254 -1.12 -21.04 -14.03
N VAL A 255 -0.75 -21.47 -12.81
CA VAL A 255 -0.56 -22.90 -12.47
C VAL A 255 -1.87 -23.67 -12.65
N SER A 256 -2.99 -23.13 -12.17
CA SER A 256 -4.31 -23.75 -12.36
C SER A 256 -4.67 -23.95 -13.83
N ASN A 257 -4.39 -22.94 -14.67
CA ASN A 257 -4.63 -22.99 -16.10
C ASN A 257 -3.72 -24.02 -16.81
N PHE A 258 -2.43 -24.08 -16.46
CA PHE A 258 -1.52 -25.08 -17.03
C PHE A 258 -1.91 -26.52 -16.67
N ILE A 259 -2.44 -26.76 -15.48
CA ILE A 259 -2.83 -28.12 -15.02
C ILE A 259 -4.19 -28.52 -15.58
N ALA A 260 -5.16 -27.59 -15.63
CA ALA A 260 -6.53 -27.85 -16.07
C ALA A 260 -6.98 -26.86 -17.15
N PRO A 261 -6.36 -26.87 -18.35
CA PRO A 261 -6.63 -25.87 -19.39
C PRO A 261 -8.09 -25.90 -19.89
N HIS A 262 -8.75 -27.05 -19.83
CA HIS A 262 -10.17 -27.24 -20.20
C HIS A 262 -11.16 -26.44 -19.32
N LYS A 263 -10.72 -25.90 -18.17
CA LYS A 263 -11.53 -25.04 -17.28
C LYS A 263 -11.47 -23.56 -17.65
N TYR A 264 -10.71 -23.21 -18.68
CA TYR A 264 -10.46 -21.84 -19.12
C TYR A 264 -10.69 -21.70 -20.63
N ALA A 265 -11.00 -20.48 -21.06
CA ALA A 265 -11.00 -20.15 -22.48
C ALA A 265 -9.58 -20.34 -23.06
N ALA A 266 -9.47 -20.80 -24.30
CA ALA A 266 -8.18 -21.12 -24.92
C ALA A 266 -7.22 -19.92 -24.96
N GLU A 267 -7.75 -18.71 -25.11
CA GLU A 267 -7.00 -17.45 -25.14
C GLU A 267 -6.35 -17.13 -23.78
N MET A 268 -6.88 -17.67 -22.68
CA MET A 268 -6.32 -17.46 -21.35
C MET A 268 -4.98 -18.17 -21.14
N TYR A 269 -4.58 -19.09 -22.03
CA TYR A 269 -3.28 -19.75 -21.92
C TYR A 269 -2.10 -18.79 -22.10
N GLU A 270 -2.21 -17.81 -23.01
CA GLU A 270 -1.18 -16.75 -23.13
C GLU A 270 -1.18 -15.83 -21.90
N ASN A 271 -2.36 -15.56 -21.33
CA ASN A 271 -2.48 -14.84 -20.06
C ASN A 271 -1.82 -15.60 -18.90
N ALA A 272 -1.87 -16.94 -18.88
CA ALA A 272 -1.18 -17.75 -17.89
C ALA A 272 0.35 -17.58 -17.96
N LYS A 273 0.94 -17.62 -19.16
CA LYS A 273 2.38 -17.39 -19.35
C LYS A 273 2.80 -16.00 -18.85
N SER A 274 2.05 -14.98 -19.25
CA SER A 274 2.28 -13.59 -18.79
C SER A 274 2.09 -13.48 -17.27
N GLY A 275 1.08 -14.14 -16.72
CA GLY A 275 0.75 -14.15 -15.29
C GLY A 275 1.90 -14.61 -14.40
N VAL A 276 2.70 -15.59 -14.82
CA VAL A 276 3.89 -16.01 -14.06
C VAL A 276 4.90 -14.87 -13.95
N VAL A 277 5.16 -14.14 -15.04
CA VAL A 277 6.11 -13.02 -15.07
C VAL A 277 5.59 -11.83 -14.27
N LEU A 278 4.32 -11.47 -14.47
CA LEU A 278 3.65 -10.38 -13.75
C LEU A 278 3.62 -10.66 -12.24
N GLY A 279 3.19 -11.86 -11.85
CA GLY A 279 3.19 -12.29 -10.46
C GLY A 279 4.58 -12.30 -9.83
N SER A 280 5.57 -12.81 -10.55
CA SER A 280 6.97 -12.75 -10.13
C SER A 280 7.48 -11.32 -9.95
N SER A 281 6.85 -10.34 -10.59
CA SER A 281 7.20 -8.91 -10.51
C SER A 281 6.36 -8.13 -9.50
N PHE A 282 5.54 -8.82 -8.68
CA PHE A 282 4.58 -8.19 -7.75
C PHE A 282 3.55 -7.30 -8.47
N ILE A 283 3.07 -7.76 -9.63
CA ILE A 283 1.98 -7.16 -10.40
C ILE A 283 0.76 -8.08 -10.28
N THR A 284 -0.16 -7.73 -9.39
CA THR A 284 -1.34 -8.56 -9.05
C THR A 284 -2.38 -8.55 -10.18
N GLU A 285 -2.33 -7.55 -11.04
CA GLU A 285 -3.24 -7.27 -12.14
C GLU A 285 -3.30 -8.40 -13.18
N GLY A 286 -2.26 -9.25 -13.25
CA GLY A 286 -2.29 -10.47 -14.08
C GLY A 286 -3.45 -11.42 -13.75
N ALA A 287 -4.07 -11.29 -12.57
CA ALA A 287 -5.24 -12.06 -12.15
C ALA A 287 -6.59 -11.45 -12.62
N ILE A 288 -6.62 -10.18 -13.03
CA ILE A 288 -7.86 -9.47 -13.40
C ILE A 288 -8.64 -10.18 -14.51
N PRO A 289 -8.02 -10.65 -15.62
CA PRO A 289 -8.74 -11.34 -16.68
C PRO A 289 -9.49 -12.60 -16.19
N TYR A 290 -8.89 -13.33 -15.25
CA TYR A 290 -9.52 -14.51 -14.64
C TYR A 290 -10.67 -14.13 -13.71
N ALA A 291 -10.48 -13.10 -12.88
CA ALA A 291 -11.50 -12.62 -11.95
C ALA A 291 -12.70 -12.01 -12.70
N ALA A 292 -12.47 -11.31 -13.80
CA ALA A 292 -13.53 -10.79 -14.66
C ALA A 292 -14.35 -11.92 -15.31
N ALA A 293 -13.71 -13.03 -15.68
CA ALA A 293 -14.38 -14.16 -16.31
C ALA A 293 -15.18 -15.05 -15.35
N ASP A 294 -14.81 -15.13 -14.06
CA ASP A 294 -15.48 -15.98 -13.07
C ASP A 294 -15.22 -15.50 -11.63
N PRO A 295 -15.80 -14.35 -11.24
CA PRO A 295 -15.42 -13.65 -10.00
C PRO A 295 -15.74 -14.47 -8.76
N LEU A 296 -16.89 -15.15 -8.74
CA LEU A 296 -17.38 -15.92 -7.59
C LEU A 296 -16.45 -17.07 -7.19
N ARG A 297 -15.66 -17.59 -8.13
CA ARG A 297 -14.75 -18.71 -7.90
C ARG A 297 -13.31 -18.27 -7.82
N VAL A 298 -12.92 -17.33 -8.67
CA VAL A 298 -11.53 -16.85 -8.72
C VAL A 298 -11.18 -16.01 -7.50
N ILE A 299 -12.01 -15.04 -7.11
CA ILE A 299 -11.70 -14.15 -5.98
C ILE A 299 -11.51 -14.94 -4.68
N PRO A 300 -12.42 -15.84 -4.25
CA PRO A 300 -12.19 -16.62 -3.04
C PRO A 300 -10.95 -17.52 -3.12
N SER A 301 -10.64 -18.07 -4.30
CA SER A 301 -9.47 -18.94 -4.51
C SER A 301 -8.16 -18.18 -4.29
N VAL A 302 -8.02 -17.00 -4.91
CA VAL A 302 -6.81 -16.19 -4.78
C VAL A 302 -6.69 -15.57 -3.39
N VAL A 303 -7.81 -15.16 -2.77
CA VAL A 303 -7.83 -14.66 -1.39
C VAL A 303 -7.35 -15.74 -0.43
N ALA A 304 -7.85 -16.97 -0.57
CA ALA A 304 -7.43 -18.08 0.28
C ALA A 304 -5.93 -18.39 0.12
N GLY A 305 -5.43 -18.47 -1.12
CA GLY A 305 -4.01 -18.73 -1.35
C GLY A 305 -3.09 -17.63 -0.85
N SER A 306 -3.43 -16.36 -1.11
CA SER A 306 -2.65 -15.23 -0.62
C SER A 306 -2.68 -15.10 0.89
N ALA A 307 -3.82 -15.39 1.52
CA ALA A 307 -3.95 -15.44 2.98
C ALA A 307 -3.07 -16.56 3.58
N VAL A 308 -3.04 -17.75 2.98
CA VAL A 308 -2.16 -18.84 3.42
C VAL A 308 -0.68 -18.46 3.25
N GLY A 309 -0.31 -17.87 2.11
CA GLY A 309 1.07 -17.41 1.86
C GLY A 309 1.53 -16.36 2.88
N GLY A 310 0.70 -15.35 3.16
CA GLY A 310 0.99 -14.30 4.14
C GLY A 310 1.01 -14.83 5.59
N ALA A 311 0.11 -15.75 5.93
CA ALA A 311 0.11 -16.41 7.24
C ALA A 311 1.39 -17.23 7.46
N ALA A 312 1.81 -17.99 6.45
CA ALA A 312 3.03 -18.78 6.49
C ALA A 312 4.28 -17.91 6.63
N SER A 313 4.33 -16.78 5.92
CA SER A 313 5.48 -15.86 6.00
C SER A 313 5.64 -15.24 7.38
N MET A 314 4.52 -14.82 7.99
CA MET A 314 4.52 -14.29 9.35
C MET A 314 4.88 -15.36 10.38
N ALA A 315 4.36 -16.59 10.23
CA ALA A 315 4.68 -17.72 11.10
C ALA A 315 6.18 -18.05 11.10
N MET A 316 6.80 -17.97 9.92
CA MET A 316 8.22 -18.27 9.73
C MET A 316 9.14 -17.06 9.99
N GLY A 317 8.58 -15.90 10.36
CA GLY A 317 9.35 -14.67 10.59
C GLY A 317 10.12 -14.20 9.36
N VAL A 318 9.49 -14.30 8.18
CA VAL A 318 10.03 -13.76 6.93
C VAL A 318 9.85 -12.24 6.93
N THR A 319 10.89 -11.50 6.60
CA THR A 319 10.88 -10.04 6.53
C THR A 319 11.24 -9.56 5.13
N MET A 320 10.77 -8.37 4.78
CA MET A 320 11.08 -7.73 3.50
C MET A 320 11.16 -6.21 3.67
N PRO A 321 12.35 -5.60 3.55
CA PRO A 321 12.52 -4.15 3.70
C PRO A 321 12.18 -3.37 2.42
N ALA A 322 12.08 -4.04 1.27
CA ALA A 322 11.69 -3.44 0.01
C ALA A 322 10.22 -3.74 -0.30
N PRO A 323 9.35 -2.73 -0.38
CA PRO A 323 7.92 -2.94 -0.59
C PRO A 323 7.50 -3.16 -2.06
N HIS A 324 8.42 -3.04 -3.01
CA HIS A 324 8.16 -3.29 -4.43
C HIS A 324 9.41 -3.87 -5.12
N GLY A 325 9.24 -4.51 -6.28
CA GLY A 325 10.29 -5.16 -7.05
C GLY A 325 10.18 -6.69 -7.17
N GLY A 326 9.20 -7.33 -6.52
CA GLY A 326 8.95 -8.78 -6.67
C GLY A 326 10.20 -9.64 -6.50
N ILE A 327 10.47 -10.52 -7.47
CA ILE A 327 11.62 -11.41 -7.48
C ILE A 327 12.97 -10.66 -7.50
N PHE A 328 13.01 -9.43 -8.03
CA PHE A 328 14.23 -8.63 -8.14
C PHE A 328 14.75 -8.17 -6.78
N VAL A 329 13.89 -8.11 -5.77
CA VAL A 329 14.25 -7.71 -4.40
C VAL A 329 14.28 -8.89 -3.42
N VAL A 330 14.16 -10.13 -3.91
CA VAL A 330 14.06 -11.31 -3.04
C VAL A 330 15.27 -11.49 -2.12
N LEU A 331 16.45 -11.06 -2.58
CA LEU A 331 17.70 -11.13 -1.82
C LEU A 331 17.75 -10.16 -0.63
N LEU A 332 16.87 -9.15 -0.60
CA LEU A 332 16.72 -8.28 0.56
C LEU A 332 15.93 -8.92 1.70
N SER A 333 15.22 -10.02 1.44
CA SER A 333 14.55 -10.75 2.51
C SER A 333 15.57 -11.38 3.47
N ASN A 334 15.24 -11.42 4.76
CA ASN A 334 16.07 -12.16 5.72
C ASN A 334 16.12 -13.68 5.43
N LYS A 335 15.12 -14.23 4.74
CA LYS A 335 14.99 -15.65 4.41
C LYS A 335 14.49 -15.82 2.97
N PRO A 336 15.33 -15.56 1.94
CA PRO A 336 14.89 -15.53 0.54
C PRO A 336 14.21 -16.82 0.07
N LEU A 337 14.74 -17.98 0.47
CA LEU A 337 14.16 -19.28 0.12
C LEU A 337 12.79 -19.51 0.77
N MET A 338 12.60 -19.06 2.02
CA MET A 338 11.30 -19.18 2.70
C MET A 338 10.29 -18.21 2.12
N PHE A 339 10.71 -17.01 1.71
CA PHE A 339 9.86 -16.06 1.00
C PHE A 339 9.32 -16.68 -0.30
N LEU A 340 10.20 -17.28 -1.12
CA LEU A 340 9.80 -18.02 -2.33
C LEU A 340 8.91 -19.23 -2.01
N GLY A 341 9.22 -19.95 -0.94
CA GLY A 341 8.41 -21.08 -0.46
C GLY A 341 6.98 -20.66 -0.08
N CYS A 342 6.80 -19.48 0.54
CA CYS A 342 5.48 -18.94 0.87
C CYS A 342 4.68 -18.55 -0.38
N ILE A 343 5.34 -17.96 -1.39
CA ILE A 343 4.71 -17.66 -2.68
C ILE A 343 4.26 -18.95 -3.35
N LEU A 344 5.12 -19.96 -3.38
CA LEU A 344 4.79 -21.26 -3.95
C LEU A 344 3.62 -21.90 -3.20
N LEU A 345 3.65 -21.92 -1.86
CA LEU A 345 2.58 -22.46 -1.03
C LEU A 345 1.24 -21.78 -1.34
N GLY A 346 1.20 -20.44 -1.31
CA GLY A 346 -0.01 -19.69 -1.60
C GLY A 346 -0.50 -19.89 -3.03
N SER A 347 0.41 -19.96 -4.00
CA SER A 347 0.09 -20.21 -5.41
C SER A 347 -0.49 -21.60 -5.62
N LEU A 348 0.04 -22.62 -4.95
CA LEU A 348 -0.49 -23.98 -4.99
C LEU A 348 -1.89 -24.04 -4.37
N VAL A 349 -2.12 -23.38 -3.23
CA VAL A 349 -3.46 -23.29 -2.62
C VAL A 349 -4.45 -22.62 -3.57
N THR A 350 -4.09 -21.48 -4.16
CA THR A 350 -4.90 -20.81 -5.19
C THR A 350 -5.22 -21.76 -6.34
N ALA A 351 -4.21 -22.45 -6.88
CA ALA A 351 -4.36 -23.36 -8.01
C ALA A 351 -5.26 -24.55 -7.69
N THR A 352 -5.08 -25.16 -6.51
CA THR A 352 -5.90 -26.28 -6.05
C THR A 352 -7.35 -25.86 -5.89
N ILE A 353 -7.63 -24.76 -5.20
CA ILE A 353 -9.01 -24.31 -4.99
C ILE A 353 -9.64 -23.95 -6.33
N ALA A 354 -8.98 -23.13 -7.15
CA ALA A 354 -9.51 -22.70 -8.45
C ALA A 354 -9.81 -23.89 -9.37
N THR A 355 -8.92 -24.89 -9.42
CA THR A 355 -9.11 -26.10 -10.24
C THR A 355 -10.30 -26.94 -9.74
N LEU A 356 -10.49 -27.06 -8.42
CA LEU A 356 -11.55 -27.87 -7.83
C LEU A 356 -12.93 -27.21 -7.95
N VAL A 357 -13.02 -25.89 -7.84
CA VAL A 357 -14.31 -25.18 -7.79
C VAL A 357 -14.79 -24.69 -9.16
N LYS A 358 -13.90 -24.52 -10.14
CA LYS A 358 -14.29 -24.13 -11.51
C LYS A 358 -14.87 -25.33 -12.27
N PRO A 359 -16.07 -25.19 -12.86
CA PRO A 359 -16.56 -26.16 -13.84
C PRO A 359 -15.73 -26.10 -15.12
N ASP A 360 -15.96 -27.06 -16.00
CA ASP A 360 -15.35 -27.05 -17.32
C ASP A 360 -15.88 -25.87 -18.13
N PHE A 361 -15.04 -25.31 -19.00
CA PHE A 361 -15.36 -24.05 -19.68
C PHE A 361 -16.59 -24.18 -20.57
N GLU A 362 -16.67 -25.29 -21.34
CA GLU A 362 -17.79 -25.58 -22.23
C GLU A 362 -19.10 -25.71 -21.45
N ASP A 363 -19.14 -26.55 -20.41
CA ASP A 363 -20.31 -26.72 -19.53
C ASP A 363 -20.80 -25.39 -18.94
N ARG A 364 -19.88 -24.49 -18.58
CA ARG A 364 -20.26 -23.18 -18.02
C ARG A 364 -20.95 -22.31 -19.07
N ILE A 365 -20.37 -22.25 -20.27
CA ILE A 365 -20.93 -21.44 -21.37
C ILE A 365 -22.29 -21.97 -21.80
N GLU A 366 -22.46 -23.30 -21.86
CA GLU A 366 -23.76 -23.93 -22.12
C GLU A 366 -24.79 -23.54 -21.07
N ALA A 367 -24.45 -23.66 -19.78
CA ALA A 367 -25.35 -23.28 -18.69
C ALA A 367 -25.71 -21.78 -18.67
N GLU A 368 -24.75 -20.90 -19.02
CA GLU A 368 -24.99 -19.45 -19.13
C GLU A 368 -25.94 -19.12 -20.29
N GLN A 369 -25.80 -19.80 -21.43
CA GLN A 369 -26.68 -19.63 -22.59
C GLN A 369 -28.10 -20.15 -22.30
N GLU A 370 -28.23 -21.29 -21.63
CA GLU A 370 -29.52 -21.82 -21.21
C GLU A 370 -30.23 -20.88 -20.24
N ALA A 371 -29.52 -20.32 -19.26
CA ALA A 371 -30.07 -19.33 -18.33
C ALA A 371 -30.52 -18.04 -19.04
N ALA A 372 -29.73 -17.55 -20.00
CA ALA A 372 -30.08 -16.37 -20.80
C ALA A 372 -31.34 -16.62 -21.65
N ASN A 373 -31.45 -17.79 -22.27
CA ASN A 373 -32.60 -18.17 -23.09
C ASN A 373 -33.87 -18.47 -22.25
N ALA A 374 -33.72 -18.80 -20.98
CA ALA A 374 -34.84 -19.04 -20.06
C ALA A 374 -35.41 -17.74 -19.43
N THR A 375 -34.78 -16.59 -19.65
CA THR A 375 -35.27 -15.30 -19.17
C THR A 375 -36.26 -14.73 -20.22
N PRO A 376 -37.56 -14.54 -19.91
CA PRO A 376 -38.50 -14.04 -20.89
C PRO A 376 -38.09 -12.63 -21.33
N SER A 377 -38.10 -12.35 -22.63
CA SER A 377 -38.10 -10.98 -23.12
C SER A 377 -39.39 -10.30 -22.63
N ASP A 378 -39.26 -9.31 -21.76
CA ASP A 378 -40.36 -8.39 -21.45
C ASP A 378 -40.68 -7.57 -22.72
N ASP A 379 -41.54 -8.13 -23.58
CA ASP A 379 -42.29 -7.43 -24.63
C ASP A 379 -43.63 -6.90 -24.08
#